data_AF-B7ZXN1-F1
#
_entry.id   AF-B7ZXN1-F1
#
_cell.length_a   1.000
_cell.length_b   1.000
_cell.length_c   1.000
_cell.angle_alpha   90.00
_cell.angle_beta   90.00
_cell.angle_gamma   90.00
#
_symmetry.space_group_name_H-M   'P 1'
#
loop_
_entity.id
_entity.type
_entity.pdbx_description
1 polymer ?
#
loop_
_entity_poly.entity_id
_entity_poly.type
_entity_poly.pdbx_seq_one_letter_code
_entity_poly.pdbx_strand_id
1 'polypeptide(L)'
;MEYQNKRGGRVRLQSIVTPLTEFDHPEKGDALYAMELALALEKLVNEKLHNLHGVATRCNDPQLTDFIESEFLEEQVEAINKISKYVAQLRRVGKGHGVWHFDQMLLEEEA
;
A
#
# COMPACT_ATOMS: atom_id res chain seq x y z
N MET A 1 -14.29 3.62 7.46
CA MET A 1 -15.75 3.86 7.33
C MET A 1 -16.35 4.45 8.60
N GLU A 2 -15.94 3.96 9.77
CA GLU A 2 -16.40 4.45 11.08
C GLU A 2 -16.24 5.96 11.27
N TYR A 3 -15.10 6.52 10.86
CA TYR A 3 -14.86 7.96 10.93
C TYR A 3 -15.95 8.79 10.24
N GLN A 4 -16.41 8.36 9.06
CA GLN A 4 -17.48 9.04 8.34
C GLN A 4 -18.78 9.06 9.15
N ASN A 5 -19.13 7.94 9.81
CA ASN A 5 -20.29 7.87 10.70
C ASN A 5 -20.09 8.73 11.95
N LYS A 6 -18.88 8.76 12.52
CA LYS A 6 -18.52 9.59 13.69
C LYS A 6 -18.72 11.08 13.41
N ARG A 7 -18.45 11.54 12.18
CA ARG A 7 -18.69 12.92 11.73
C ARG A 7 -20.15 13.20 11.32
N GLY A 8 -21.05 12.23 11.44
CA GLY A 8 -22.46 12.34 11.01
C GLY A 8 -22.65 12.27 9.49
N GLY A 9 -21.60 11.92 8.74
CA GLY A 9 -21.67 11.65 7.31
C GLY A 9 -22.37 10.32 7.02
N ARG A 10 -22.70 10.10 5.74
CA ARG A 10 -23.29 8.84 5.26
C ARG A 10 -22.28 8.10 4.39
N VAL A 11 -21.97 6.85 4.75
CA VAL A 11 -21.13 5.98 3.93
C VAL A 11 -21.87 5.62 2.64
N ARG A 12 -21.20 5.78 1.49
CA ARG A 12 -21.70 5.35 0.19
C ARG A 12 -20.67 4.42 -0.44
N LEU A 13 -20.98 3.14 -0.46
CA LEU A 13 -20.13 2.13 -1.09
C LEU A 13 -20.23 2.23 -2.62
N GLN A 14 -19.08 2.08 -3.28
CA GLN A 14 -18.98 2.05 -4.74
C GLN A 14 -18.58 0.65 -5.20
N SER A 15 -18.75 0.37 -6.49
CA SER A 15 -18.33 -0.90 -7.09
C SER A 15 -16.81 -1.06 -7.05
N ILE A 16 -16.35 -2.25 -6.69
CA ILE A 16 -14.95 -2.66 -6.82
C ILE A 16 -14.80 -3.38 -8.15
N VAL A 17 -13.80 -2.99 -8.95
CA VAL A 17 -13.49 -3.64 -10.22
C VAL A 17 -12.83 -5.00 -9.98
N THR A 18 -13.02 -5.94 -10.90
CA THR A 18 -12.37 -7.25 -10.82
C THR A 18 -10.85 -7.08 -10.82
N PRO A 19 -10.14 -7.63 -9.81
CA PRO A 19 -8.69 -7.54 -9.75
C PRO A 19 -8.04 -8.47 -10.77
N LEU A 20 -6.74 -8.26 -11.01
CA LEU A 20 -5.93 -9.22 -11.75
C LEU A 20 -5.76 -10.51 -10.94
N THR A 21 -5.77 -11.65 -11.62
CA THR A 21 -5.66 -12.98 -11.00
C THR A 21 -4.34 -13.68 -11.28
N GLU A 22 -3.57 -13.20 -12.25
CA GLU A 22 -2.28 -13.78 -12.66
C GLU A 22 -1.18 -12.74 -12.49
N PHE A 23 -0.07 -13.15 -11.87
CA PHE A 23 1.08 -12.30 -11.57
C PHE A 23 2.39 -12.90 -12.07
N ASP A 24 2.34 -13.90 -12.96
CA ASP A 24 3.55 -14.41 -13.60
C ASP A 24 4.16 -13.33 -14.51
N HIS A 25 5.48 -13.24 -14.51
CA HIS A 25 6.21 -12.27 -15.33
C HIS A 25 7.52 -12.88 -15.83
N PRO A 26 7.66 -13.12 -17.15
CA PRO A 26 8.80 -13.85 -17.71
C PRO A 26 10.17 -13.26 -17.33
N GLU A 27 10.31 -11.93 -17.37
CA GLU A 27 11.59 -11.26 -17.11
C GLU A 27 11.88 -11.06 -15.62
N LYS A 28 10.88 -10.69 -14.81
CA LYS A 28 11.07 -10.35 -13.39
C LYS A 28 10.86 -11.53 -12.44
N GLY A 29 10.09 -12.53 -12.86
CA GLY A 29 9.51 -13.53 -11.94
C GLY A 29 8.30 -12.96 -11.22
N ASP A 30 7.47 -13.86 -10.70
CA ASP A 30 6.24 -13.57 -9.96
C ASP A 30 6.48 -12.70 -8.72
N ALA A 31 7.40 -13.09 -7.84
CA ALA A 31 7.63 -12.41 -6.56
C ALA A 31 8.09 -10.96 -6.72
N LEU A 32 9.07 -10.73 -7.59
CA LEU A 32 9.57 -9.37 -7.84
C LEU A 32 8.50 -8.52 -8.54
N TYR A 33 7.79 -9.08 -9.51
CA TYR A 33 6.71 -8.37 -10.19
C TYR A 33 5.58 -7.98 -9.22
N ALA A 34 5.14 -8.92 -8.38
CA ALA A 34 4.11 -8.67 -7.38
C ALA A 34 4.52 -7.60 -6.36
N MET A 35 5.76 -7.63 -5.86
CA MET A 35 6.25 -6.61 -4.93
C MET A 35 6.41 -5.22 -5.57
N GLU A 36 6.80 -5.15 -6.84
CA GLU A 36 6.83 -3.88 -7.58
C GLU A 36 5.42 -3.33 -7.82
N LEU A 37 4.44 -4.20 -8.10
CA LEU A 37 3.04 -3.81 -8.24
C LEU A 37 2.48 -3.33 -6.90
N ALA A 38 2.76 -4.04 -5.80
CA ALA A 38 2.38 -3.62 -4.45
C ALA A 38 2.96 -2.24 -4.12
N LEU A 39 4.24 -2.01 -4.42
CA LEU A 39 4.87 -0.70 -4.20
C LEU A 39 4.20 0.42 -5.01
N ALA A 40 3.80 0.13 -6.26
CA ALA A 40 3.07 1.08 -7.09
C ALA A 40 1.69 1.39 -6.52
N LEU A 41 0.97 0.38 -6.01
CA LEU A 41 -0.33 0.55 -5.36
C LEU A 41 -0.21 1.38 -4.08
N GLU A 42 0.77 1.10 -3.21
CA GLU A 42 0.98 1.90 -1.99
C GLU A 42 1.28 3.36 -2.29
N LYS A 43 2.12 3.63 -3.31
CA LYS A 43 2.38 5.01 -3.75
C LYS A 43 1.12 5.70 -4.29
N LEU A 44 0.27 4.95 -5.00
CA LEU A 44 -1.01 5.46 -5.49
C LEU A 44 -1.96 5.76 -4.33
N VAL A 45 -2.07 4.87 -3.33
CA VAL A 45 -2.88 5.10 -2.13
C VAL A 45 -2.39 6.34 -1.39
N ASN A 46 -1.07 6.51 -1.22
CA ASN A 46 -0.49 7.71 -0.61
C ASN A 46 -0.87 8.99 -1.37
N GLU A 47 -0.82 8.96 -2.71
CA GLU A 47 -1.29 10.08 -3.52
C GLU A 47 -2.78 10.37 -3.28
N LYS A 48 -3.63 9.34 -3.17
CA LYS A 48 -5.06 9.51 -2.87
C LYS A 48 -5.30 10.04 -1.46
N LEU A 49 -4.50 9.65 -0.48
CA LEU A 49 -4.54 10.21 0.88
C LEU A 49 -4.16 11.69 0.89
N HIS A 50 -3.10 12.08 0.16
CA HIS A 50 -2.75 13.49 0.00
C HIS A 50 -3.84 14.29 -0.72
N ASN A 51 -4.50 13.71 -1.72
CA ASN A 51 -5.63 14.36 -2.38
C ASN A 51 -6.81 14.58 -1.40
N LEU A 52 -7.11 13.58 -0.56
CA LEU A 52 -8.15 13.70 0.48
C LEU A 52 -7.78 14.76 1.53
N HIS A 53 -6.52 14.77 1.99
CA HIS A 53 -5.98 15.78 2.89
C HIS A 53 -6.08 17.20 2.28
N GLY A 54 -5.77 17.35 1.00
CA GLY A 54 -5.91 18.62 0.28
C GLY A 54 -7.36 19.11 0.20
N VAL A 55 -8.34 18.20 0.08
CA VAL A 55 -9.77 18.55 0.18
C VAL A 55 -10.12 19.01 1.59
N ALA A 56 -9.69 18.26 2.62
CA ALA A 56 -9.95 18.60 4.02
C ALA A 56 -9.37 19.98 4.39
N THR A 57 -8.13 20.25 3.96
CA THR A 57 -7.43 21.52 4.13
C THR A 57 -8.19 22.66 3.44
N ARG A 58 -8.59 22.49 2.17
CA ARG A 58 -9.34 23.52 1.43
C ARG A 58 -10.70 23.83 2.07
N CYS A 59 -11.32 22.84 2.71
CA CYS A 59 -12.57 23.00 3.43
C CYS A 59 -12.40 23.53 4.87
N ASN A 60 -11.16 23.79 5.32
CA ASN A 60 -10.85 24.14 6.70
C ASN A 60 -11.45 23.15 7.71
N ASP A 61 -11.17 21.86 7.54
CA ASP A 61 -11.56 20.79 8.48
C ASP A 61 -10.32 20.23 9.21
N PRO A 62 -9.86 20.88 10.30
CA PRO A 62 -8.64 20.49 11.01
C PRO A 62 -8.70 19.08 11.59
N GLN A 63 -9.89 18.61 11.97
CA GLN A 63 -10.03 17.30 12.59
C GLN A 63 -10.01 16.17 11.55
N LEU A 64 -10.36 16.46 10.30
CA LEU A 64 -10.17 15.52 9.20
C LEU A 64 -8.72 15.49 8.72
N THR A 65 -8.04 16.64 8.66
CA THR A 65 -6.61 16.65 8.32
C THR A 65 -5.79 15.89 9.34
N ASP A 66 -6.01 16.14 10.64
CA ASP A 66 -5.34 15.45 11.76
C ASP A 66 -5.57 13.94 11.70
N PHE A 67 -6.82 13.49 11.50
CA PHE A 67 -7.14 12.07 11.37
C PHE A 67 -6.45 11.39 10.18
N ILE A 68 -6.30 12.09 9.04
CA ILE A 68 -5.60 11.54 7.87
C ILE A 68 -4.09 11.44 8.16
N GLU A 69 -3.54 12.46 8.80
CA GLU A 69 -2.12 12.51 9.17
C GLU A 69 -1.75 11.41 10.17
N SER A 70 -2.50 11.30 11.28
CA SER A 70 -2.18 10.42 12.39
C SER A 70 -2.44 8.95 12.10
N GLU A 71 -3.52 8.62 11.39
CA GLU A 71 -3.94 7.23 11.19
C GLU A 71 -3.50 6.63 9.86
N PHE A 72 -3.08 7.45 8.87
CA PHE A 72 -2.81 6.93 7.53
C PHE A 72 -1.46 7.38 6.95
N LEU A 73 -1.13 8.68 7.01
CA LEU A 73 0.07 9.16 6.30
C LEU A 73 1.37 8.63 6.91
N GLU A 74 1.45 8.49 8.24
CA GLU A 74 2.62 7.90 8.89
C GLU A 74 2.79 6.42 8.50
N GLU A 75 1.75 5.62 8.67
CA GLU A 75 1.73 4.20 8.29
C GLU A 75 2.08 3.99 6.81
N GLN A 76 1.60 4.89 5.94
CA GLN A 76 1.83 4.81 4.51
C GLN A 76 3.31 5.02 4.13
N VAL A 77 4.01 5.91 4.83
CA VAL A 77 5.46 6.12 4.65
C VAL A 77 6.24 4.87 5.07
N GLU A 78 5.84 4.26 6.19
CA GLU A 78 6.46 3.03 6.68
C GLU A 78 6.22 1.84 5.74
N ALA A 79 4.99 1.67 5.26
CA ALA A 79 4.61 0.62 4.30
C ALA A 79 5.39 0.75 2.99
N ILE A 80 5.46 1.95 2.42
CA ILE A 80 6.23 2.22 1.19
C ILE A 80 7.71 1.88 1.39
N ASN A 81 8.29 2.25 2.54
CA ASN A 81 9.68 1.93 2.85
C ASN A 81 9.91 0.42 3.00
N LYS A 82 9.00 -0.28 3.71
CA LYS A 82 9.05 -1.73 3.92
C LYS A 82 9.04 -2.47 2.58
N ILE A 83 8.07 -2.17 1.72
CA ILE A 83 7.96 -2.83 0.40
C ILE A 83 9.12 -2.42 -0.52
N SER A 84 9.60 -1.17 -0.46
CA SER A 84 10.79 -0.76 -1.23
C SER A 84 12.02 -1.58 -0.85
N LYS A 85 12.20 -1.93 0.44
CA LYS A 85 13.27 -2.83 0.89
C LYS A 85 13.09 -4.24 0.35
N TYR A 86 11.86 -4.76 0.31
CA TYR A 86 11.58 -6.07 -0.29
C TYR A 86 11.92 -6.11 -1.78
N VAL A 87 11.51 -5.10 -2.55
CA VAL A 87 11.89 -4.97 -3.97
C VAL A 87 13.41 -4.94 -4.12
N ALA A 88 14.13 -4.19 -3.29
CA ALA A 88 15.59 -4.13 -3.33
C ALA A 88 16.26 -5.48 -3.01
N GLN A 89 15.71 -6.23 -2.05
CA GLN A 89 16.19 -7.56 -1.69
C GLN A 89 15.94 -8.58 -2.81
N LEU A 90 14.73 -8.63 -3.36
CA LEU A 90 14.37 -9.52 -4.48
C LEU A 90 15.23 -9.26 -5.72
N ARG A 91 15.50 -7.99 -6.05
CA ARG A 91 16.44 -7.62 -7.12
C ARG A 91 17.87 -8.09 -6.85
N ARG A 92 18.30 -8.10 -5.58
CA ARG A 92 19.65 -8.51 -5.18
C ARG A 92 19.83 -10.03 -5.21
N VAL A 93 18.86 -10.78 -4.70
CA VAL A 93 18.98 -12.25 -4.56
C VAL A 93 18.69 -12.98 -5.87
N GLY A 94 17.95 -12.35 -6.79
CA GLY A 94 17.61 -12.94 -8.09
C GLY A 94 16.64 -14.12 -7.99
N LYS A 95 16.25 -14.67 -9.15
CA LYS A 95 15.23 -15.73 -9.26
C LYS A 95 15.69 -17.07 -8.69
N GLY A 96 14.73 -17.99 -8.50
CA GLY A 96 14.98 -19.36 -8.06
C GLY A 96 15.23 -19.43 -6.57
N HIS A 97 16.38 -19.98 -6.16
CA HIS A 97 16.72 -20.17 -4.74
C HIS A 97 16.73 -18.85 -3.94
N GLY A 98 17.12 -17.73 -4.55
CA GLY A 98 17.10 -16.42 -3.91
C GLY A 98 15.70 -15.98 -3.49
N VAL A 99 14.72 -16.12 -4.40
CA VAL A 99 13.31 -15.85 -4.13
C VAL A 99 12.77 -16.78 -3.05
N TRP A 100 13.07 -18.08 -3.12
CA TRP A 100 12.61 -19.04 -2.10
C TRP A 100 13.13 -18.69 -0.70
N HIS A 101 14.41 -18.32 -0.57
CA HIS A 101 14.96 -17.94 0.73
C HIS A 101 14.37 -16.61 1.24
N PHE A 102 14.11 -15.65 0.33
CA PHE A 102 13.38 -14.43 0.68
C PHE A 102 11.96 -14.72 1.17
N ASP A 103 11.25 -15.65 0.52
CA ASP A 103 9.92 -16.10 0.92
C ASP A 103 9.92 -16.74 2.31
N GLN A 104 10.91 -17.58 2.63
CA GLN A 104 11.06 -18.13 3.99
C GLN A 104 11.32 -17.04 5.04
N MET A 105 12.17 -16.06 4.73
CA MET A 105 12.39 -14.91 5.62
C MET A 105 11.09 -14.14 5.87
N LEU A 106 10.26 -13.96 4.83
CA LEU A 106 8.98 -13.27 4.95
C LEU A 106 7.98 -14.08 5.81
N LEU A 107 7.94 -15.40 5.64
CA LEU A 107 7.10 -16.30 6.43
C LEU A 107 7.44 -16.27 7.92
N GLU A 108 8.72 -16.14 8.27
CA GLU A 108 9.17 -15.99 9.66
C GLU A 108 8.89 -14.59 10.23
N GLU A 109 8.88 -13.53 9.41
CA GLU A 109 8.55 -12.17 9.84
C GLU A 109 7.07 -12.00 10.23
N GLU A 110 6.19 -12.84 9.68
CA GLU A 110 4.74 -12.83 9.96
C GLU A 110 4.30 -13.74 11.13
N ALA A 111 5.23 -14.53 11.71
CA ALA A 111 4.98 -15.49 12.80
C ALA A 111 5.19 -14.87 14.20
#